data_AF-A0A9Q1EG40-F1
#
_entry.id   AF-A0A9Q1EG40-F1
#
_cell.length_a   1.000
_cell.length_b   1.000
_cell.length_c   1.000
_cell.angle_alpha   90.00
_cell.angle_beta   90.00
_cell.angle_gamma   90.00
#
_symmetry.space_group_name_H-M   'P 1'
#
loop_
_entity.id
_entity.type
_entity.pdbx_description
1 polymer ?
#
loop_
_entity_poly.entity_id
_entity_poly.type
_entity_poly.pdbx_seq_one_letter_code
_entity_poly.pdbx_strand_id
1 'polypeptide(L)'
;MEAVAINDQPSTNIPGNEDGPLVAVTFQKNPRQVQKYLEAEPKALGLTQITLGVLQFSMYLGIFSTEYDSVPSVVMLVVGSLFVIIAGSVAIAAQTLHLPTLKACLGMQVVASMASVINIWEAAGLLTYDPCWAYTFNGTVSQGLCQKVSRGFAHYIAELILINSATLAICVTLAAYCCKGHQLLHPHCSM
;
A
#
# COMPACT_ATOMS: atom_id res chain seq x y z
N MET A 1 -11.29 7.85 -36.04
CA MET A 1 -11.78 7.99 -37.42
C MET A 1 -13.28 7.89 -37.32
N GLU A 2 -14.00 9.00 -37.25
CA GLU A 2 -14.38 9.98 -38.32
C GLU A 2 -15.92 9.95 -38.29
N ALA A 3 -16.70 10.99 -38.54
CA ALA A 3 -16.53 12.42 -38.71
C ALA A 3 -17.95 13.00 -38.93
N VAL A 4 -18.01 14.30 -39.21
CA VAL A 4 -19.02 15.02 -40.05
C VAL A 4 -20.17 15.70 -39.29
N ALA A 5 -20.63 16.93 -39.58
CA ALA A 5 -20.11 18.21 -40.11
C ALA A 5 -21.30 19.20 -40.20
N ILE A 6 -21.05 20.49 -39.86
CA ILE A 6 -21.37 21.76 -40.57
C ILE A 6 -22.80 22.09 -41.09
N ASN A 7 -23.33 23.27 -40.70
CA ASN A 7 -23.74 24.42 -41.57
C ASN A 7 -24.27 25.60 -40.69
N ASP A 8 -23.74 26.84 -40.66
CA ASP A 8 -23.80 28.01 -41.60
C ASP A 8 -25.25 28.47 -41.93
N GLN A 9 -25.72 29.72 -41.65
CA GLN A 9 -25.41 31.03 -42.30
C GLN A 9 -26.31 32.19 -41.64
N PRO A 10 -26.38 33.49 -42.06
CA PRO A 10 -25.45 34.64 -41.89
C PRO A 10 -26.06 36.08 -41.58
N SER A 11 -25.21 37.13 -41.54
CA SER A 11 -25.42 38.62 -41.76
C SER A 11 -25.60 39.51 -40.49
N THR A 12 -24.95 40.67 -40.24
CA THR A 12 -24.18 41.68 -41.04
C THR A 12 -23.44 42.75 -40.15
N ASN A 13 -22.23 43.17 -40.57
CA ASN A 13 -21.48 44.48 -40.49
C ASN A 13 -20.95 45.11 -39.16
N ILE A 14 -19.60 45.12 -38.86
CA ILE A 14 -18.46 46.09 -39.12
C ILE A 14 -18.03 46.88 -37.82
N PRO A 15 -16.75 47.27 -37.53
CA PRO A 15 -15.40 46.67 -37.73
C PRO A 15 -14.49 46.69 -36.45
N GLY A 16 -13.36 45.95 -36.50
CA GLY A 16 -12.10 46.33 -35.83
C GLY A 16 -11.97 46.19 -34.30
N ASN A 17 -11.35 45.11 -33.84
CA ASN A 17 -10.11 45.20 -33.06
C ASN A 17 -9.43 43.83 -32.97
N GLU A 18 -8.11 43.86 -33.05
CA GLU A 18 -7.21 42.73 -33.14
C GLU A 18 -6.96 42.13 -31.75
N ASP A 19 -7.86 41.29 -31.27
CA ASP A 19 -7.61 40.48 -30.07
C ASP A 19 -7.99 39.03 -30.40
N GLY A 20 -6.98 38.23 -30.78
CA GLY A 20 -7.16 36.80 -31.00
C GLY A 20 -7.77 36.14 -29.76
N PRO A 21 -8.66 35.15 -29.91
CA PRO A 21 -9.29 34.51 -28.77
C PRO A 21 -8.21 33.73 -28.03
N LEU A 22 -7.64 34.34 -26.98
CA LEU A 22 -6.98 33.56 -25.94
C LEU A 22 -8.07 32.65 -25.37
N VAL A 23 -8.10 31.42 -25.86
CA VAL A 23 -8.75 30.29 -25.21
C VAL A 23 -8.01 30.11 -23.89
N ALA A 24 -8.40 30.89 -22.89
CA ALA A 24 -8.07 30.64 -21.51
C ALA A 24 -8.71 29.31 -21.18
N VAL A 25 -7.94 28.22 -21.27
CA VAL A 25 -8.30 26.93 -20.71
C VAL A 25 -8.25 27.11 -19.20
N THR A 26 -9.29 27.73 -18.65
CA THR A 26 -9.58 27.60 -17.23
C THR A 26 -9.85 26.12 -17.03
N PHE A 27 -8.89 25.41 -16.41
CA PHE A 27 -9.15 24.13 -15.77
C PHE A 27 -10.23 24.39 -14.70
N GLN A 28 -11.49 24.35 -15.13
CA GLN A 28 -12.63 24.22 -14.25
C GLN A 28 -12.39 22.93 -13.49
N LYS A 29 -11.94 23.06 -12.22
CA LYS A 29 -11.79 21.96 -11.27
C LYS A 29 -13.16 21.32 -11.10
N ASN A 30 -13.47 20.38 -11.99
CA ASN A 30 -14.77 19.75 -12.03
C ASN A 30 -14.85 18.86 -10.78
N PRO A 31 -15.77 19.12 -9.83
CA PRO A 31 -15.87 18.34 -8.59
C PRO A 31 -16.06 16.84 -8.88
N ARG A 32 -16.64 16.49 -10.04
CA ARG A 32 -16.80 15.11 -10.49
C ARG A 32 -15.48 14.40 -10.82
N GLN A 33 -14.45 15.13 -11.26
CA GLN A 33 -13.15 14.54 -11.61
C GLN A 33 -12.32 14.25 -10.36
N VAL A 34 -12.41 15.13 -9.35
CA VAL A 34 -11.80 14.94 -8.03
C VAL A 34 -12.44 13.77 -7.29
N GLN A 35 -13.77 13.64 -7.36
CA GLN A 35 -14.48 12.52 -6.76
C GLN A 35 -14.07 11.17 -7.38
N LYS A 36 -14.00 11.09 -8.72
CA LYS A 36 -13.55 9.88 -9.41
C LYS A 36 -12.09 9.52 -9.12
N TYR A 37 -11.22 10.51 -8.93
CA TYR A 37 -9.84 10.29 -8.54
C TYR A 37 -9.75 9.70 -7.11
N LEU A 38 -10.52 10.26 -6.17
CA LEU A 38 -10.61 9.78 -4.79
C LEU A 38 -11.25 8.39 -4.66
N GLU A 39 -12.11 7.99 -5.60
CA GLU A 39 -12.66 6.62 -5.65
C GLU A 39 -11.66 5.60 -6.21
N ALA A 40 -10.84 6.00 -7.19
CA ALA A 40 -9.83 5.14 -7.81
C ALA A 40 -8.62 4.89 -6.91
N GLU A 41 -8.27 5.85 -6.05
CA GLU A 41 -7.11 5.78 -5.16
C GLU A 41 -7.17 4.64 -4.11
N PRO A 42 -8.23 4.47 -3.28
CA PRO A 42 -8.31 3.39 -2.32
C PRO A 42 -8.37 1.99 -2.99
N LYS A 43 -8.79 1.92 -4.26
CA LYS A 43 -8.74 0.68 -5.06
C LYS A 43 -7.31 0.26 -5.35
N ALA A 44 -6.50 1.20 -5.83
CA ALA A 44 -5.10 0.94 -6.11
C ALA A 44 -4.37 0.56 -4.81
N LEU A 45 -4.59 1.30 -3.72
CA LEU A 45 -3.99 0.97 -2.42
C LEU A 45 -4.40 -0.43 -1.90
N GLY A 46 -5.67 -0.80 -2.01
CA GLY A 46 -6.14 -2.13 -1.59
C GLY A 46 -5.48 -3.25 -2.40
N LEU A 47 -5.33 -3.08 -3.71
CA LEU A 47 -4.62 -4.05 -4.55
C LEU A 47 -3.14 -4.16 -4.17
N THR A 48 -2.46 -3.02 -3.98
CA THR A 48 -1.06 -3.00 -3.51
C THR A 48 -0.92 -3.68 -2.14
N GLN A 49 -1.86 -3.47 -1.21
CA GLN A 49 -1.84 -4.13 0.10
C GLN A 49 -1.90 -5.67 -0.04
N ILE A 50 -2.74 -6.19 -0.93
CA ILE A 50 -2.82 -7.63 -1.22
C ILE A 50 -1.49 -8.12 -1.82
N THR A 51 -0.95 -7.43 -2.82
CA THR A 51 0.31 -7.81 -3.47
C THR A 51 1.47 -7.86 -2.47
N LEU A 52 1.59 -6.83 -1.62
CA LEU A 52 2.62 -6.80 -0.58
C LEU A 52 2.40 -7.91 0.47
N GLY A 53 1.15 -8.19 0.85
CA GLY A 53 0.82 -9.28 1.77
C GLY A 53 1.21 -10.65 1.22
N VAL A 54 0.96 -10.92 -0.07
CA VAL A 54 1.39 -12.16 -0.73
C VAL A 54 2.92 -12.26 -0.81
N LEU A 55 3.60 -11.15 -1.09
CA LEU A 55 5.06 -11.09 -1.10
C LEU A 55 5.63 -11.41 0.29
N GLN A 56 5.11 -10.78 1.35
CA GLN A 56 5.47 -11.08 2.74
C GLN A 56 5.26 -12.56 3.07
N PHE A 57 4.09 -13.11 2.75
CA PHE A 57 3.78 -14.51 2.99
C PHE A 57 4.80 -15.44 2.31
N SER A 58 5.13 -15.20 1.03
CA SER A 58 6.13 -15.99 0.31
C SER A 58 7.52 -15.89 0.91
N MET A 59 7.90 -14.70 1.40
CA MET A 59 9.19 -14.47 2.03
C MET A 59 9.28 -15.17 3.40
N TYR A 60 8.22 -15.10 4.22
CA TYR A 60 8.19 -15.78 5.52
C TYR A 60 8.21 -17.31 5.38
N LEU A 61 7.60 -17.88 4.34
CA LEU A 61 7.77 -19.30 4.02
C LEU A 61 9.22 -19.65 3.68
N GLY A 62 9.93 -18.76 2.99
CA GLY A 62 11.37 -18.89 2.75
C GLY A 62 12.15 -19.03 4.07
N ILE A 63 11.90 -18.13 5.03
CA ILE A 63 12.53 -18.16 6.35
C ILE A 63 12.13 -19.43 7.12
N PHE A 64 10.85 -19.83 7.07
CA PHE A 64 10.37 -21.05 7.72
C PHE A 64 11.11 -22.32 7.27
N SER A 65 11.54 -22.37 6.01
CA SER A 65 12.31 -23.51 5.48
C SER A 65 13.78 -23.54 5.93
N THR A 66 14.26 -22.45 6.54
CA THR A 66 15.58 -22.41 7.16
C THR A 66 15.48 -22.81 8.63
N GLU A 67 16.36 -23.67 9.13
CA GLU A 67 16.42 -24.08 10.55
C GLU A 67 16.91 -22.96 11.50
N TYR A 68 16.61 -21.69 11.17
CA TYR A 68 17.33 -20.54 11.70
C TYR A 68 16.73 -19.92 12.98
N ASP A 69 15.50 -20.27 13.39
CA ASP A 69 14.98 -19.84 14.70
C ASP A 69 13.71 -20.58 15.13
N SER A 70 13.36 -20.37 16.40
CA SER A 70 12.16 -20.75 17.13
C SER A 70 10.90 -20.63 16.27
N VAL A 71 10.40 -21.80 15.82
CA VAL A 71 9.10 -22.03 15.15
C VAL A 71 7.97 -21.05 15.56
N PRO A 72 7.76 -20.72 16.86
CA PRO A 72 6.70 -19.77 17.24
C PRO A 72 6.82 -18.37 16.61
N SER A 73 8.00 -17.78 16.48
CA SER A 73 8.16 -16.41 15.94
C SER A 73 7.80 -16.36 14.45
N VAL A 74 8.23 -17.36 13.68
CA VAL A 74 7.94 -17.42 12.24
C VAL A 74 6.45 -17.66 11.97
N VAL A 75 5.78 -18.48 12.80
CA VAL A 75 4.33 -18.67 12.71
C VAL A 75 3.58 -17.35 12.92
N MET A 76 4.04 -16.51 13.86
CA MET A 76 3.44 -15.19 14.09
C MET A 76 3.59 -14.26 12.86
N LEU A 77 4.77 -14.25 12.22
CA LEU A 77 5.02 -13.49 10.99
C LEU A 77 4.08 -13.90 9.85
N VAL A 78 3.91 -15.21 9.64
CA VAL A 78 3.02 -15.77 8.62
C VAL A 78 1.57 -15.37 8.89
N VAL A 79 1.09 -15.55 10.12
CA VAL A 79 -0.28 -15.15 10.51
C VAL A 79 -0.50 -13.64 10.31
N GLY A 80 0.50 -12.82 10.66
CA GLY A 80 0.47 -11.38 10.41
C GLY A 80 0.26 -11.02 8.94
N SER A 81 0.94 -11.70 8.02
CA SER A 81 0.76 -11.46 6.56
C SER A 81 -0.65 -11.84 6.06
N LEU A 82 -1.29 -12.85 6.66
CA LEU A 82 -2.67 -13.21 6.31
C LEU A 82 -3.65 -12.09 6.69
N PHE A 83 -3.47 -11.46 7.86
CA PHE A 83 -4.28 -10.30 8.24
C PHE A 83 -4.13 -9.13 7.24
N VAL A 84 -2.92 -8.91 6.72
CA VAL A 84 -2.66 -7.89 5.69
C VAL A 84 -3.42 -8.19 4.38
N ILE A 85 -3.40 -9.45 3.93
CA ILE A 85 -4.11 -9.87 2.72
C ILE A 85 -5.63 -9.70 2.90
N ILE A 86 -6.16 -10.08 4.06
CA ILE A 86 -7.59 -9.91 4.38
C ILE A 86 -7.93 -8.42 4.44
N ALA A 87 -7.10 -7.59 5.07
CA ALA A 87 -7.32 -6.14 5.15
C ALA A 87 -7.36 -5.49 3.75
N GLY A 88 -6.43 -5.85 2.86
CA GLY A 88 -6.44 -5.40 1.47
C GLY A 88 -7.70 -5.84 0.71
N SER A 89 -8.14 -7.08 0.92
CA SER A 89 -9.38 -7.61 0.31
C SER A 89 -10.61 -6.85 0.78
N VAL A 90 -10.71 -6.56 2.08
CA VAL A 90 -11.80 -5.76 2.66
C VAL A 90 -11.74 -4.31 2.18
N ALA A 91 -10.54 -3.73 1.98
CA ALA A 91 -10.38 -2.40 1.42
C ALA A 91 -10.90 -2.30 -0.02
N ILE A 92 -10.72 -3.35 -0.83
CA ILE A 92 -11.32 -3.42 -2.16
C ILE A 92 -12.85 -3.49 -2.06
N ALA A 93 -13.37 -4.34 -1.17
CA ALA A 93 -14.81 -4.47 -0.96
C ALA A 93 -15.45 -3.17 -0.44
N ALA A 94 -14.73 -2.38 0.37
CA ALA A 94 -15.22 -1.13 0.95
C ALA A 94 -15.54 -0.05 -0.09
N GLN A 95 -15.08 -0.19 -1.34
CA GLN A 95 -15.47 0.70 -2.44
C GLN A 95 -16.95 0.62 -2.79
N THR A 96 -17.65 -0.45 -2.39
CA THR A 96 -19.08 -0.63 -2.68
C THR A 96 -20.00 0.29 -1.85
N LEU A 97 -19.47 1.30 -1.16
CA LEU A 97 -20.19 2.36 -0.42
C LEU A 97 -21.20 1.87 0.63
N HIS A 98 -21.07 0.63 1.09
CA HIS A 98 -21.87 0.13 2.20
C HIS A 98 -21.23 0.53 3.54
N LEU A 99 -22.01 1.24 4.37
CA LEU A 99 -21.63 1.72 5.70
C LEU A 99 -21.04 0.61 6.62
N PRO A 100 -21.59 -0.63 6.64
CA PRO A 100 -21.00 -1.74 7.40
C PRO A 100 -19.59 -2.12 6.91
N THR A 101 -19.36 -2.12 5.60
CA THR A 101 -18.09 -2.51 4.99
C THR A 101 -16.99 -1.49 5.29
N LEU A 102 -17.32 -0.20 5.38
CA LEU A 102 -16.37 0.83 5.81
C LEU A 102 -15.90 0.62 7.26
N LYS A 103 -16.82 0.27 8.18
CA LYS A 103 -16.47 -0.02 9.57
C LYS A 103 -15.60 -1.27 9.69
N ALA A 104 -15.93 -2.32 8.93
CA ALA A 104 -15.12 -3.53 8.84
C ALA A 104 -13.71 -3.23 8.30
N CYS A 105 -13.61 -2.41 7.25
CA CYS A 105 -12.33 -1.98 6.69
C CYS A 105 -11.48 -1.25 7.73
N LEU A 106 -12.05 -0.25 8.42
CA LEU A 106 -11.34 0.49 9.46
C LEU A 106 -10.79 -0.44 10.55
N GLY A 107 -11.59 -1.37 11.03
CA GLY A 107 -11.15 -2.37 12.01
C GLY A 107 -10.01 -3.25 11.49
N MET A 108 -10.12 -3.73 10.26
CA MET A 108 -9.07 -4.55 9.65
C MET A 108 -7.76 -3.77 9.42
N GLN A 109 -7.82 -2.48 9.09
CA GLN A 109 -6.61 -1.67 8.95
C GLN A 109 -5.88 -1.46 10.28
N VAL A 110 -6.61 -1.35 11.40
CA VAL A 110 -6.01 -1.30 12.73
C VAL A 110 -5.31 -2.62 13.07
N VAL A 111 -5.99 -3.74 12.85
CA VAL A 111 -5.42 -5.08 13.09
C VAL A 111 -4.18 -5.33 12.22
N ALA A 112 -4.26 -5.00 10.92
CA ALA A 112 -3.13 -5.14 10.00
C ALA A 112 -1.94 -4.24 10.39
N SER A 113 -2.22 -3.00 10.86
CA SER A 113 -1.17 -2.10 11.34
C SER A 113 -0.43 -2.67 12.55
N MET A 114 -1.17 -3.21 13.52
CA MET A 114 -0.57 -3.87 14.69
C MET A 114 0.27 -5.07 14.28
N ALA A 115 -0.23 -5.91 13.36
CA ALA A 115 0.51 -7.04 12.83
C ALA A 115 1.82 -6.59 12.13
N SER A 116 1.78 -5.53 11.32
CA SER A 116 2.98 -4.99 10.66
C SER A 116 4.02 -4.47 11.65
N VAL A 117 3.61 -3.80 12.73
CA VAL A 117 4.54 -3.32 13.77
C VAL A 117 5.22 -4.48 14.48
N ILE A 118 4.46 -5.51 14.85
CA ILE A 118 4.99 -6.72 15.48
C ILE A 118 5.98 -7.41 14.53
N ASN A 119 5.64 -7.54 13.25
CA ASN A 119 6.51 -8.14 12.24
C ASN A 119 7.83 -7.36 12.07
N ILE A 120 7.79 -6.02 12.10
CA ILE A 120 8.99 -5.19 12.05
C ILE A 120 9.86 -5.43 13.28
N TRP A 121 9.26 -5.52 14.46
CA TRP A 121 9.98 -5.78 15.71
C TRP A 121 10.71 -7.12 15.69
N GLU A 122 10.00 -8.20 15.32
CA GLU A 122 10.58 -9.54 15.18
C GLU A 122 11.70 -9.56 14.11
N ALA A 123 11.46 -8.95 12.95
CA ALA A 123 12.47 -8.86 11.88
C ALA A 123 13.71 -8.06 12.32
N ALA A 124 13.54 -6.99 13.10
CA ALA A 124 14.67 -6.22 13.63
C ALA A 124 15.48 -7.04 14.65
N GLY A 125 14.82 -7.86 15.49
CA GLY A 125 15.50 -8.79 16.40
C GLY A 125 16.43 -9.74 15.65
N LEU A 126 15.96 -10.26 14.51
CA LEU A 126 16.74 -11.18 13.68
C LEU A 126 18.00 -10.56 13.05
N LEU A 127 18.03 -9.24 12.84
CA LEU A 127 19.24 -8.53 12.37
C LEU A 127 20.33 -8.40 13.44
N THR A 128 19.97 -8.49 14.73
CA THR A 128 20.92 -8.36 15.84
C THR A 128 21.64 -9.67 16.17
N TYR A 129 21.14 -10.79 15.64
CA TYR A 129 21.76 -12.10 15.81
C TYR A 129 22.96 -12.24 14.87
N ASP A 130 24.15 -12.52 15.42
CA ASP A 130 25.34 -12.85 14.62
C ASP A 130 25.46 -14.38 14.49
N PRO A 131 25.00 -14.98 13.37
CA PRO A 131 25.10 -16.43 13.19
C PRO A 131 26.52 -16.93 12.94
N CYS A 132 27.48 -16.05 12.67
CA CYS A 132 28.84 -16.42 12.29
C CYS A 132 29.81 -16.49 13.48
N TRP A 133 29.34 -16.22 14.70
CA TRP A 133 30.16 -16.19 15.92
C TRP A 133 30.91 -17.52 16.17
N ALA A 134 30.30 -18.66 15.83
CA ALA A 134 30.91 -19.99 16.03
C ALA A 134 32.06 -20.28 15.04
N TYR A 135 32.10 -19.58 13.91
CA TYR A 135 33.10 -19.78 12.85
C TYR A 135 34.29 -18.84 12.96
N THR A 136 34.29 -17.91 13.93
CA THR A 136 35.39 -16.96 14.14
C THR A 136 36.71 -17.64 14.52
N PHE A 137 36.67 -18.89 15.03
CA PHE A 137 37.84 -19.65 15.48
C PHE A 137 38.25 -20.81 14.55
N ASN A 138 37.45 -21.17 13.53
CA ASN A 138 37.59 -22.45 12.78
C ASN A 138 38.11 -22.32 11.34
N GLY A 139 38.91 -21.29 11.05
CA GLY A 139 39.62 -21.13 9.77
C GLY A 139 38.96 -20.15 8.78
N THR A 140 39.78 -19.62 7.87
CA THR A 140 39.47 -18.46 7.01
C THR A 140 38.43 -18.72 5.91
N VAL A 141 38.34 -19.95 5.38
CA VAL A 141 37.43 -20.28 4.26
C VAL A 141 35.97 -20.31 4.71
N SER A 142 35.69 -20.97 5.84
CA SER A 142 34.34 -21.10 6.40
C SER A 142 33.80 -19.76 6.91
N GLN A 143 34.67 -18.92 7.47
CA GLN A 143 34.31 -17.57 7.92
C GLN A 143 33.90 -16.66 6.73
N GLY A 144 34.66 -16.68 5.63
CA GLY A 144 34.37 -15.86 4.46
C GLY A 144 33.04 -16.24 3.78
N LEU A 145 32.70 -17.53 3.75
CA LEU A 145 31.41 -18.00 3.23
C LEU A 145 30.26 -17.60 4.16
N CYS A 146 30.41 -17.77 5.48
CA CYS A 146 29.39 -17.40 6.46
C CYS A 146 29.07 -15.90 6.39
N GLN A 147 30.08 -15.02 6.34
CA GLN A 147 29.86 -13.58 6.26
C GLN A 147 29.12 -13.16 4.99
N LYS A 148 29.38 -13.82 3.85
CA LYS A 148 28.66 -13.55 2.59
C LYS A 148 27.18 -13.95 2.71
N VAL A 149 26.90 -15.14 3.27
CA VAL A 149 25.52 -15.62 3.48
C VAL A 149 24.78 -14.74 4.49
N SER A 150 25.41 -14.43 5.63
CA SER A 150 24.86 -13.56 6.67
C SER A 150 24.55 -12.16 6.14
N ARG A 151 25.43 -11.57 5.33
CA ARG A 151 25.15 -10.28 4.68
C ARG A 151 23.97 -10.37 3.72
N GLY A 152 23.89 -11.43 2.92
CA GLY A 152 22.74 -11.68 2.04
C GLY A 152 21.43 -11.80 2.82
N PHE A 153 21.46 -12.53 3.93
CA PHE A 153 20.31 -12.67 4.83
C PHE A 153 19.92 -11.34 5.48
N ALA A 154 20.88 -10.53 5.93
CA ALA A 154 20.61 -9.20 6.48
C ALA A 154 19.94 -8.28 5.45
N HIS A 155 20.36 -8.32 4.17
CA HIS A 155 19.68 -7.58 3.09
C HIS A 155 18.25 -8.06 2.88
N TYR A 156 18.04 -9.38 2.92
CA TYR A 156 16.71 -9.98 2.79
C TYR A 156 15.77 -9.55 3.93
N ILE A 157 16.24 -9.54 5.17
CA ILE A 157 15.48 -9.05 6.32
C ILE A 157 15.23 -7.54 6.25
N ALA A 158 16.20 -6.75 5.78
CA ALA A 158 16.01 -5.32 5.57
C ALA A 158 14.90 -5.03 4.53
N GLU A 159 14.85 -5.81 3.44
CA GLU A 159 13.78 -5.71 2.44
C GLU A 159 12.40 -6.04 3.06
N LEU A 160 12.32 -7.08 3.90
CA LEU A 160 11.10 -7.40 4.64
C LEU A 160 10.64 -6.26 5.55
N ILE A 161 11.55 -5.60 6.27
CA ILE A 161 11.22 -4.44 7.11
C ILE A 161 10.65 -3.31 6.25
N LEU A 162 11.26 -3.03 5.08
CA LEU A 162 10.76 -2.02 4.16
C LEU A 162 9.35 -2.36 3.67
N ILE A 163 9.11 -3.61 3.28
CA ILE A 163 7.78 -4.06 2.82
C ILE A 163 6.73 -3.91 3.94
N ASN A 164 7.03 -4.34 5.18
CA ASN A 164 6.11 -4.16 6.31
C ASN A 164 5.88 -2.68 6.63
N SER A 165 6.88 -1.81 6.49
CA SER A 165 6.72 -0.37 6.70
C SER A 165 5.80 0.27 5.64
N ALA A 166 5.92 -0.16 4.38
CA ALA A 166 5.03 0.27 3.31
C ALA A 166 3.59 -0.21 3.57
N THR A 167 3.42 -1.46 4.01
CA THR A 167 2.12 -1.99 4.43
C THR A 167 1.50 -1.15 5.55
N LEU A 168 2.28 -0.80 6.58
CA LEU A 168 1.81 0.05 7.68
C LEU A 168 1.34 1.43 7.16
N ALA A 169 2.12 2.07 6.29
CA ALA A 169 1.74 3.36 5.69
C ALA A 169 0.45 3.26 4.86
N ILE A 170 0.28 2.18 4.10
CA ILE A 170 -0.94 1.89 3.34
C ILE A 170 -2.12 1.69 4.28
N CYS A 171 -1.96 0.95 5.39
CA CYS A 171 -3.03 0.74 6.36
C CYS A 171 -3.52 2.06 6.97
N VAL A 172 -2.59 2.93 7.39
CA VAL A 172 -2.91 4.27 7.93
C VAL A 172 -3.63 5.12 6.89
N THR A 173 -3.17 5.09 5.64
CA THR A 173 -3.77 5.85 4.55
C THR A 173 -5.20 5.38 4.25
N LEU A 174 -5.41 4.06 4.17
CA LEU A 174 -6.73 3.47 3.97
C LEU A 174 -7.68 3.74 5.14
N ALA A 175 -7.19 3.70 6.38
CA ALA A 175 -7.97 4.08 7.55
C ALA A 175 -8.44 5.54 7.47
N ALA A 176 -7.57 6.46 7.06
CA ALA A 176 -7.94 7.86 6.86
C ALA A 176 -9.00 8.03 5.75
N TYR A 177 -8.89 7.29 4.66
CA TYR A 177 -9.91 7.26 3.60
C TYR A 177 -11.25 6.72 4.07
N CYS A 178 -11.25 5.62 4.85
CA CYS A 178 -12.47 5.07 5.43
C CYS A 178 -13.14 6.04 6.42
N CYS A 179 -12.37 6.75 7.24
CA CYS A 179 -12.90 7.79 8.13
C CYS A 179 -13.56 8.94 7.36
N LYS A 180 -12.91 9.43 6.30
CA LYS A 180 -13.49 10.46 5.42
C LYS A 180 -14.78 9.97 4.75
N GLY A 181 -14.81 8.73 4.26
CA GLY A 181 -16.00 8.14 3.65
C GLY A 181 -17.19 8.04 4.62
N HIS A 182 -16.94 7.71 5.89
CA HIS A 182 -17.98 7.68 6.92
C HIS A 182 -18.56 9.08 7.19
N GLN A 183 -17.72 10.12 7.25
CA GLN A 183 -18.17 11.50 7.46
C GLN A 183 -19.00 12.03 6.28
N LEU A 184 -18.63 11.66 5.04
CA LEU A 184 -19.41 12.03 3.85
C LEU A 184 -20.79 11.36 3.82
N LEU A 185 -20.92 10.16 4.37
CA LEU A 185 -22.18 9.41 4.40
C LEU A 185 -23.08 9.80 5.59
N HIS A 186 -22.53 10.44 6.63
CA HIS A 186 -23.24 11.00 7.79
C HIS A 186 -22.78 12.44 8.11
N PRO A 187 -23.19 13.46 7.34
CA PRO A 187 -22.80 14.86 7.59
C PRO A 187 -23.45 15.48 8.84
N HIS A 188 -24.47 14.84 9.44
CA HIS A 188 -25.25 15.36 10.56
C HIS A 188 -25.03 14.65 11.92
N CYS A 189 -24.08 13.72 12.04
CA CYS A 189 -23.69 13.16 13.33
C CYS A 189 -22.28 13.63 13.72
N SER A 190 -22.18 14.91 14.09
CA SER A 190 -21.13 15.41 14.98
C SER A 190 -21.61 15.19 16.41
N MET A 191 -20.93 14.33 17.17
CA MET A 191 -20.89 14.42 18.63
C MET A 191 -19.52 14.91 19.03
#